data_AF-A0A1J5CHY8-F1
#
_entry.id   AF-A0A1J5CHY8-F1
#
_cell.length_a   1.000
_cell.length_b   1.000
_cell.length_c   1.000
_cell.angle_alpha   90.00
_cell.angle_beta   90.00
_cell.angle_gamma   90.00
#
_symmetry.space_group_name_H-M   'P 1'
#
loop_
_entity.id
_entity.type
_entity.pdbx_description
1 polymer ?
#
loop_
_entity_poly.entity_id
_entity_poly.type
_entity_poly.pdbx_seq_one_letter_code
_entity_poly.pdbx_strand_id
1 'polypeptide(L)'
;MNHASIESFTLDSTEVMTLTELADCCGMSPAELDELVDYNALVPLTSLPERAFSAHWLTPMRVAAKLRMDFDLDLFTVAMLLEKLIQIELLERQVQALQALVPSHLRQS
;
A
#
# COMPACT_ATOMS: atom_id res chain seq x y z
N MET A 1 -12.00 -25.53 -16.34
CA MET A 1 -11.03 -24.43 -16.13
C MET A 1 -11.07 -24.12 -14.64
N ASN A 2 -10.00 -24.46 -13.92
CA ASN A 2 -9.93 -24.35 -12.46
C ASN A 2 -9.85 -22.86 -12.07
N HIS A 3 -10.81 -22.40 -11.29
CA HIS A 3 -10.70 -21.12 -10.59
C HIS A 3 -9.63 -21.26 -9.52
N ALA A 4 -8.44 -20.71 -9.77
CA ALA A 4 -7.45 -20.51 -8.73
C ALA A 4 -8.03 -19.48 -7.75
N SER A 5 -8.46 -19.95 -6.58
CA SER A 5 -8.82 -19.10 -5.45
C SER A 5 -7.60 -18.25 -5.11
N ILE A 6 -7.69 -16.95 -5.36
CA ILE A 6 -6.74 -15.98 -4.82
C ILE A 6 -7.10 -15.86 -3.35
N GLU A 7 -6.39 -16.62 -2.51
CA GLU A 7 -6.46 -16.45 -1.06
C GLU A 7 -5.98 -15.04 -0.74
N SER A 8 -6.94 -14.18 -0.36
CA SER A 8 -6.65 -12.85 0.15
C SER A 8 -6.08 -13.00 1.55
N PHE A 9 -4.75 -13.07 1.67
CA PHE A 9 -4.07 -12.95 2.95
C PHE A 9 -4.20 -11.51 3.44
N THR A 10 -5.00 -11.29 4.49
CA THR A 10 -4.96 -10.05 5.26
C THR A 10 -3.74 -10.12 6.16
N LEU A 11 -2.59 -9.60 5.71
CA LEU A 11 -1.40 -9.48 6.55
C LEU A 11 -1.72 -8.53 7.71
N ASP A 12 -1.41 -8.98 8.93
CA ASP A 12 -1.52 -8.15 10.12
C ASP A 12 -0.62 -6.92 9.95
N SER A 13 -1.11 -5.73 10.30
CA SER A 13 -0.36 -4.47 10.11
C SER A 13 0.98 -4.38 10.88
N THR A 14 1.23 -5.34 11.77
CA THR A 14 2.48 -5.56 12.52
C THR A 14 3.52 -6.39 11.76
N GLU A 15 3.17 -6.95 10.62
CA GLU A 15 4.07 -7.79 9.84
C GLU A 15 5.06 -6.93 9.04
N VAL A 16 6.32 -7.31 9.09
CA VAL A 16 7.45 -6.62 8.49
C VAL A 16 7.94 -7.47 7.33
N MET A 17 8.29 -6.83 6.22
CA MET A 17 8.74 -7.51 5.01
C MET A 17 10.04 -6.90 4.48
N THR A 18 10.86 -7.73 3.85
CA THR A 18 12.04 -7.28 3.11
C THR A 18 11.65 -6.58 1.80
N LEU A 19 12.60 -5.89 1.19
CA LEU A 19 12.42 -5.27 -0.12
C LEU A 19 12.03 -6.30 -1.20
N THR A 20 12.68 -7.47 -1.18
CA THR A 20 12.45 -8.54 -2.14
C THR A 20 11.06 -9.15 -1.99
N GLU A 21 10.61 -9.41 -0.76
CA GLU A 21 9.25 -9.93 -0.52
C GLU A 21 8.18 -8.94 -0.96
N LEU A 22 8.39 -7.63 -0.73
CA LEU A 22 7.48 -6.58 -1.20
C LEU A 22 7.45 -6.50 -2.73
N ALA A 23 8.62 -6.56 -3.37
CA ALA A 23 8.75 -6.59 -4.83
C ALA A 23 7.94 -7.76 -5.43
N ASP A 24 8.17 -8.97 -4.92
CA ASP A 24 7.48 -10.19 -5.36
C ASP A 24 5.96 -10.09 -5.16
N CYS A 25 5.52 -9.61 -4.00
CA CYS A 25 4.10 -9.48 -3.67
C CYS A 25 3.34 -8.43 -4.51
N CYS A 26 4.07 -7.49 -5.10
CA CYS A 26 3.53 -6.39 -5.89
C CYS A 26 3.78 -6.55 -7.40
N GLY A 27 4.54 -7.58 -7.81
CA GLY A 27 4.89 -7.79 -9.22
C GLY A 27 5.82 -6.71 -9.77
N MET A 28 6.65 -6.12 -8.92
CA MET A 28 7.65 -5.11 -9.28
C MET A 28 9.05 -5.67 -9.06
N SER A 29 10.05 -5.11 -9.74
CA SER A 29 11.45 -5.49 -9.50
C SER A 29 12.02 -4.77 -8.27
N PRO A 30 13.02 -5.35 -7.60
CA PRO A 30 13.73 -4.69 -6.51
C PRO A 30 14.29 -3.30 -6.88
N ALA A 31 14.81 -3.16 -8.09
CA ALA A 31 15.38 -1.89 -8.57
C ALA A 31 14.33 -0.77 -8.68
N GLU A 32 13.11 -1.11 -9.08
CA GLU A 32 12.00 -0.15 -9.10
C GLU A 32 11.59 0.25 -7.68
N LEU A 33 11.58 -0.69 -6.73
CA LEU A 33 11.31 -0.34 -5.33
C LEU A 33 12.40 0.57 -4.76
N ASP A 34 13.67 0.34 -5.10
CA ASP A 34 14.77 1.22 -4.71
C ASP A 34 14.55 2.65 -5.27
N GLU A 35 14.13 2.79 -6.52
CA GLU A 35 13.82 4.11 -7.09
C GLU A 35 12.62 4.78 -6.39
N LEU A 36 11.61 4.02 -5.97
CA LEU A 36 10.51 4.55 -5.14
C LEU A 36 10.98 4.99 -3.74
N VAL A 37 11.99 4.33 -3.18
CA VAL A 37 12.65 4.77 -1.94
C VAL A 37 13.41 6.08 -2.16
N ASP A 38 14.13 6.19 -3.28
CA ASP A 38 14.87 7.40 -3.65
C ASP A 38 13.92 8.61 -3.87
N TYR A 39 12.73 8.36 -4.40
CA TYR A 39 11.65 9.36 -4.50
C TYR A 39 10.94 9.66 -3.18
N ASN A 40 11.30 8.99 -2.07
CA ASN A 40 10.62 9.03 -0.78
C ASN A 40 9.14 8.59 -0.84
N ALA A 41 8.73 7.90 -1.91
CA ALA A 41 7.38 7.37 -2.06
C ALA A 41 7.20 6.02 -1.38
N LEU A 42 8.28 5.29 -1.10
CA LEU A 42 8.31 4.08 -0.30
C LEU A 42 9.28 4.27 0.87
N VAL A 43 8.79 4.22 2.11
CA VAL A 43 9.59 4.56 3.29
C VAL A 43 9.92 3.31 4.10
N PRO A 44 11.21 2.97 4.27
CA PRO A 44 11.62 1.83 5.11
C PRO A 44 11.50 2.13 6.61
N LEU A 45 11.38 1.07 7.40
CA LEU A 45 11.43 1.11 8.86
C LEU A 45 12.85 1.44 9.33
N THR A 46 12.98 2.37 10.27
CA THR A 46 14.27 2.90 10.73
C THR A 46 14.88 2.14 11.92
N SER A 47 14.09 1.31 12.60
CA SER A 47 14.49 0.60 13.83
C SER A 47 15.12 -0.77 13.59
N LEU A 48 15.26 -1.20 12.33
CA LEU A 48 15.72 -2.53 11.96
C LEU A 48 17.09 -2.47 11.29
N PRO A 49 17.97 -3.46 11.55
CA PRO A 49 19.30 -3.50 10.97
C PRO A 49 19.28 -3.78 9.45
N GLU A 50 18.26 -4.50 8.99
CA GLU A 50 18.01 -4.76 7.58
C GLU A 50 16.90 -3.85 7.06
N ARG A 51 17.01 -3.45 5.78
CA ARG A 51 16.00 -2.63 5.12
C ARG A 51 14.70 -3.42 5.05
N ALA A 52 13.71 -2.95 5.79
CA ALA A 52 12.42 -3.59 5.89
C ALA A 52 11.29 -2.57 5.80
N PHE A 53 10.10 -3.05 5.45
CA PHE A 53 8.91 -2.25 5.21
C PHE A 53 7.76 -2.86 6.00
N SER A 54 6.83 -2.01 6.44
CA SER A 54 5.59 -2.52 7.01
C SER A 54 4.71 -3.12 5.91
N ALA A 55 4.02 -4.21 6.23
CA ALA A 55 3.01 -4.82 5.37
C ALA A 55 1.88 -3.86 4.96
N HIS A 56 1.70 -2.71 5.64
CA HIS A 56 0.74 -1.68 5.22
C HIS A 56 1.01 -1.16 3.79
N TRP A 57 2.23 -1.31 3.26
CA TRP A 57 2.56 -0.91 1.90
C TRP A 57 1.95 -1.83 0.83
N LEU A 58 1.59 -3.07 1.16
CA LEU A 58 1.12 -4.06 0.19
C LEU A 58 -0.09 -3.57 -0.60
N THR A 59 -1.11 -3.05 0.09
CA THR A 59 -2.36 -2.59 -0.53
C THR A 59 -2.12 -1.44 -1.51
N PRO A 60 -1.56 -0.28 -1.09
CA PRO A 60 -1.32 0.83 -2.00
C PRO A 60 -0.33 0.46 -3.12
N MET A 61 0.70 -0.36 -2.84
CA MET A 61 1.65 -0.81 -3.86
C MET A 61 1.00 -1.72 -4.91
N ARG A 62 0.12 -2.65 -4.52
CA ARG A 62 -0.62 -3.49 -5.48
C ARG A 62 -1.55 -2.66 -6.36
N VAL A 63 -2.21 -1.66 -5.80
CA VAL A 63 -3.06 -0.74 -6.56
C VAL A 63 -2.22 0.07 -7.54
N ALA A 64 -1.09 0.63 -7.09
CA ALA A 64 -0.20 1.42 -7.93
C ALA A 64 0.45 0.58 -9.04
N ALA A 65 0.90 -0.65 -8.73
CA ALA A 65 1.45 -1.57 -9.72
C ALA A 65 0.44 -1.96 -10.79
N LYS A 66 -0.82 -2.20 -10.39
CA LYS A 66 -1.90 -2.45 -11.34
C LYS A 66 -2.16 -1.24 -12.23
N LEU A 67 -2.28 -0.04 -11.65
CA LEU A 67 -2.49 1.20 -12.42
C LEU A 67 -1.32 1.49 -13.37
N ARG A 68 -0.10 1.19 -12.94
CA ARG A 68 1.08 1.28 -13.80
C ARG A 68 0.96 0.40 -15.03
N MET A 69 0.54 -0.86 -14.87
CA MET A 69 0.34 -1.78 -15.99
C MET A 69 -0.83 -1.38 -16.89
N ASP A 70 -1.95 -0.97 -16.29
CA ASP A 70 -3.17 -0.63 -17.02
C ASP A 70 -3.01 0.64 -17.87
N PHE A 71 -2.16 1.58 -17.43
CA PHE A 71 -2.00 2.90 -18.04
C PHE A 71 -0.58 3.20 -18.56
N ASP A 72 0.33 2.23 -18.52
CA ASP A 72 1.74 2.37 -18.92
C ASP A 72 2.45 3.55 -18.23
N LEU A 73 2.28 3.64 -16.90
CA LEU A 73 2.80 4.77 -16.12
C LEU A 73 4.32 4.62 -15.86
N ASP A 74 5.03 5.74 -15.88
CA ASP A 74 6.40 5.79 -15.40
C ASP A 74 6.49 5.74 -13.86
N LEU A 75 7.68 5.46 -13.34
CA LEU A 75 7.88 5.27 -11.90
C LEU A 75 7.69 6.56 -11.09
N PHE A 76 7.99 7.71 -11.68
CA PHE A 76 7.76 9.01 -11.07
C PHE A 76 6.25 9.27 -10.84
N THR A 77 5.42 8.94 -11.83
CA THR A 77 3.97 9.02 -11.74
C THR A 77 3.43 8.03 -10.71
N VAL A 78 4.01 6.83 -10.65
CA VAL A 78 3.69 5.84 -9.60
C VAL A 78 4.03 6.37 -8.20
N ALA A 79 5.17 7.03 -8.03
CA ALA A 79 5.55 7.66 -6.76
C ALA A 79 4.53 8.72 -6.32
N MET A 80 4.12 9.61 -7.23
CA MET A 80 3.07 10.60 -6.95
C MET A 80 1.72 9.94 -6.61
N LEU A 81 1.35 8.88 -7.33
CA LEU A 81 0.11 8.14 -7.11
C LEU A 81 0.10 7.46 -5.74
N LEU A 82 1.19 6.82 -5.34
CA LEU A 82 1.34 6.18 -4.04
C LEU A 82 1.12 7.17 -2.90
N GLU A 83 1.70 8.37 -2.98
CA GLU A 83 1.46 9.44 -2.00
C GLU A 83 -0.03 9.73 -1.83
N LYS A 84 -0.77 9.82 -2.95
CA LYS A 84 -2.21 10.11 -2.91
C LYS A 84 -3.05 8.94 -2.41
N LEU A 85 -2.68 7.71 -2.76
CA LEU A 85 -3.36 6.50 -2.26
C LEU A 85 -3.25 6.41 -0.73
N ILE A 86 -2.06 6.64 -0.18
CA ILE A 86 -1.84 6.65 1.28
C ILE A 86 -2.63 7.79 1.95
N GLN A 87 -2.61 8.97 1.34
CA GLN A 87 -3.36 10.12 1.86
C GLN A 87 -4.86 9.84 1.88
N ILE A 88 -5.41 9.24 0.82
CA ILE A 88 -6.83 8.85 0.74
C ILE A 88 -7.14 7.82 1.81
N GLU A 89 -6.35 6.75 1.93
CA GLU A 89 -6.55 5.71 2.94
C GLU A 89 -6.55 6.29 4.37
N LEU A 90 -5.61 7.19 4.66
CA LEU A 90 -5.54 7.87 5.96
C LEU A 90 -6.79 8.74 6.22
N LEU A 91 -7.28 9.45 5.20
CA LEU A 91 -8.48 10.27 5.31
C LEU A 91 -9.73 9.41 5.48
N GLU A 92 -9.86 8.31 4.74
CA GLU A 92 -10.96 7.36 4.86
C GLU A 92 -11.01 6.74 6.26
N ARG A 93 -9.87 6.33 6.81
CA ARG A 93 -9.78 5.83 8.20
C ARG A 93 -10.21 6.89 9.23
N GLN A 94 -9.81 8.15 9.04
CA GLN A 94 -10.25 9.24 9.92
C GLN A 94 -11.76 9.48 9.83
N VAL A 95 -12.32 9.49 8.61
CA VAL A 95 -13.77 9.63 8.40
C VAL A 95 -14.52 8.48 9.08
N GLN A 96 -14.07 7.24 8.91
CA GLN A 96 -14.67 6.08 9.57
C GLN A 96 -14.61 6.17 11.10
N ALA A 97 -13.47 6.60 11.65
CA ALA A 97 -13.31 6.79 13.09
C ALA A 97 -14.26 7.87 13.63
N LEU A 98 -14.37 9.02 12.94
CA LEU A 98 -15.30 10.09 13.31
C LEU A 98 -16.76 9.63 13.21
N GLN A 99 -17.13 8.93 12.14
CA GLN A 99 -18.48 8.37 11.97
C GLN A 99 -18.81 7.36 13.06
N ALA A 100 -17.84 6.55 13.53
CA ALA A 100 -18.02 5.62 14.62
C ALA A 100 -18.36 6.32 15.95
N LEU A 101 -17.85 7.53 16.18
CA LEU A 101 -18.16 8.37 17.35
C LEU A 101 -19.55 9.00 17.30
N VAL A 102 -20.15 9.13 16.11
CA VAL A 102 -21.52 9.64 15.98
C VAL A 102 -22.51 8.56 16.43
N PRO A 103 -23.40 8.83 17.40
CA PRO A 103 -24.42 7.90 17.83
C PRO A 103 -25.30 7.45 16.65
N SER A 104 -25.64 6.16 16.60
CA SER A 104 -26.40 5.55 15.50
C SER A 104 -27.76 6.20 15.23
N HIS A 105 -28.36 6.88 16.21
CA HIS A 105 -29.63 7.62 16.07
C HIS A 105 -29.50 9.00 15.39
N LEU A 106 -28.28 9.53 15.23
CA LEU A 106 -28.01 10.80 14.51
C LEU A 106 -27.50 10.58 13.08
N ARG A 107 -27.26 9.33 12.65
CA ARG A 107 -26.75 9.01 11.31
C ARG A 107 -27.83 8.97 10.21
N GLN A 108 -29.11 9.18 10.54
CA GLN A 108 -30.26 9.04 9.63
C GLN A 108 -31.09 10.32 9.43
N SER A 109 -30.63 11.48 9.89
CA SER A 109 -31.25 12.78 9.60
C SER A 109 -30.51 13.49 8.48
#